data_AF-A0A0M8VZL4-F1
#
_entry.id   AF-A0A0M8VZL4-F1
#
_cell.length_a   1.000
_cell.length_b   1.000
_cell.length_c   1.000
_cell.angle_alpha   90.00
_cell.angle_beta   90.00
_cell.angle_gamma   90.00
#
_symmetry.space_group_name_H-M   'P 1'
#
loop_
_entity.id
_entity.type
_entity.pdbx_description
1 polymer ?
#
loop_
_entity_poly.entity_id
_entity_poly.type
_entity_poly.pdbx_seq_one_letter_code
_entity_poly.pdbx_strand_id
1 'polypeptide(L)'
;MRALSRFGELAWFKLPTQVEWMLDRTRRNWILLPGRLRNEAQGLEDPAFSDVVHSINTQDQEFYLKAFSDLDLIVRHLQQIPIPEI
;
A
#
# COMPACT_ATOMS: atom_id res chain seq x y z
N MET A 1 -0.14 -5.82 22.31
CA MET A 1 0.55 -5.35 21.07
C MET A 1 1.31 -6.47 20.31
N ARG A 2 0.97 -7.76 20.45
CA ARG A 2 1.63 -8.85 19.67
C ARG A 2 0.84 -9.34 18.44
N ALA A 3 -0.46 -9.07 18.36
CA ALA A 3 -1.30 -9.53 17.25
C ALA A 3 -1.14 -8.67 15.98
N LEU A 4 -1.06 -7.34 16.11
CA LEU A 4 -0.87 -6.42 14.98
C LEU A 4 0.50 -6.55 14.31
N SER A 5 1.55 -6.88 15.07
CA SER A 5 2.88 -7.16 14.54
C SER A 5 2.90 -8.36 13.60
N ARG A 6 2.04 -9.36 13.81
CA ARG A 6 1.88 -10.51 12.90
C ARG A 6 1.11 -10.17 11.62
N PHE A 7 0.12 -9.29 11.69
CA PHE A 7 -0.59 -8.78 10.50
C PHE A 7 0.28 -7.88 9.63
N GLY A 8 1.08 -7.03 10.26
CA GLY A 8 1.88 -6.02 9.58
C GLY A 8 3.15 -6.55 8.91
N GLU A 9 3.67 -7.73 9.29
CA GLU A 9 5.01 -8.11 8.87
C GLU A 9 5.14 -8.93 7.58
N LEU A 10 4.19 -9.76 7.11
CA LEU A 10 4.59 -10.75 6.07
C LEU A 10 3.55 -11.21 5.05
N ALA A 11 2.28 -10.86 5.16
CA ALA A 11 1.28 -11.51 4.29
C ALA A 11 1.29 -10.95 2.85
N TRP A 12 1.30 -9.63 2.70
CA TRP A 12 1.24 -9.00 1.38
C TRP A 12 2.60 -8.92 0.67
N PHE A 13 3.73 -8.89 1.37
CA PHE A 13 5.07 -8.80 0.74
C PHE A 13 5.42 -10.02 -0.12
N LYS A 14 4.76 -11.15 0.12
CA LYS A 14 4.93 -12.39 -0.67
C LYS A 14 3.97 -12.48 -1.85
N LEU A 15 3.04 -11.53 -1.95
CA LEU A 15 2.10 -11.52 -3.05
C LEU A 15 2.82 -11.12 -4.34
N PRO A 16 2.50 -11.75 -5.47
CA PRO A 16 3.10 -11.42 -6.76
C PRO A 16 2.51 -10.11 -7.29
N THR A 17 2.73 -9.01 -6.59
CA THR A 17 2.28 -7.67 -6.99
C THR A 17 3.08 -7.20 -8.19
N GLN A 18 2.42 -6.45 -9.08
CA GLN A 18 3.00 -5.90 -10.30
C GLN A 18 3.79 -4.61 -10.04
N VAL A 19 3.47 -3.90 -8.95
CA VAL A 19 4.25 -2.76 -8.47
C VAL A 19 4.77 -3.01 -7.05
N GLU A 20 5.75 -2.24 -6.65
CA GLU A 20 6.25 -2.25 -5.28
C GLU A 20 5.23 -1.56 -4.35
N TRP A 21 4.98 -2.18 -3.20
CA TRP A 21 4.10 -1.67 -2.16
C TRP A 21 4.89 -1.39 -0.88
N MET A 22 4.45 -0.37 -0.15
CA MET A 22 5.03 -0.01 1.14
C MET A 22 3.95 0.16 2.20
N LEU A 23 4.24 -0.33 3.41
CA LEU A 23 3.42 -0.08 4.59
C LEU A 23 4.09 1.00 5.45
N ASP A 24 3.54 2.21 5.42
CA ASP A 24 3.95 3.28 6.31
C ASP A 24 3.29 3.10 7.69
N ARG A 25 4.14 2.89 8.71
CA ARG A 25 3.75 2.72 10.12
C ARG A 25 4.18 3.89 11.00
N THR A 26 4.70 4.97 10.41
CA THR A 26 5.17 6.16 11.15
C THR A 26 4.02 6.91 11.84
N ARG A 27 2.79 6.71 11.35
CA ARG A 27 1.58 7.34 11.85
C ARG A 27 0.73 6.38 12.68
N ARG A 28 -0.21 6.95 13.45
CA ARG A 28 -1.18 6.20 14.26
C ARG A 28 -2.01 5.22 13.43
N ASN A 29 -2.36 5.63 12.20
CA ASN A 29 -3.00 4.77 11.21
C ASN A 29 -1.94 4.28 10.24
N TRP A 30 -1.88 2.96 10.03
CA TRP A 30 -0.98 2.39 9.03
C TRP A 30 -1.53 2.66 7.64
N ILE A 31 -0.65 3.03 6.72
CA ILE A 31 -1.01 3.38 5.35
C ILE A 31 -0.28 2.43 4.41
N LEU A 32 -1.04 1.71 3.60
CA LEU A 32 -0.52 0.89 2.51
C LEU A 32 -0.65 1.68 1.21
N LEU A 33 0.47 1.84 0.50
CA LEU A 33 0.50 2.59 -0.75
C LEU A 33 1.56 2.05 -1.71
N PRO A 34 1.41 2.28 -3.03
CA PRO A 34 2.47 2.03 -3.99
C PRO A 34 3.75 2.79 -3.62
N GLY A 35 4.89 2.10 -3.63
CA GLY A 35 6.15 2.66 -3.15
C GLY A 35 6.60 3.91 -3.91
N ARG A 36 6.33 3.92 -5.22
CA ARG A 36 6.58 5.04 -6.13
C ARG A 36 5.92 6.34 -5.67
N LEU A 37 4.67 6.30 -5.18
CA LEU A 37 3.96 7.51 -4.72
C LEU A 37 4.69 8.19 -3.56
N ARG A 38 5.17 7.39 -2.60
CA ARG A 38 5.94 7.93 -1.47
C ARG A 38 7.27 8.55 -1.93
N ASN A 39 7.95 7.90 -2.88
CA ASN A 39 9.25 8.34 -3.37
C ASN A 39 9.14 9.65 -4.18
N GLU A 40 8.13 9.75 -5.05
CA GLU A 40 7.91 10.93 -5.90
C GLU A 40 7.37 12.12 -5.10
N ALA A 41 6.49 11.88 -4.14
CA ALA A 41 5.93 12.93 -3.28
C ALA A 41 6.84 13.34 -2.12
N GLN A 42 8.03 12.74 -1.96
CA GLN A 42 8.92 12.97 -0.81
C GLN A 42 8.27 12.69 0.56
N GLY A 43 7.20 11.91 0.59
CA GLY A 43 6.46 11.53 1.79
C GLY A 43 5.00 11.96 1.78
N LEU A 44 4.25 11.44 2.77
CA LEU A 44 2.80 11.67 2.89
C LEU A 44 2.44 13.02 3.53
N GLU A 45 3.42 13.80 3.98
CA GLU A 45 3.23 15.12 4.58
C GLU A 45 3.47 16.25 3.59
N ASP A 46 4.09 15.93 2.45
CA ASP A 46 4.39 16.92 1.44
C ASP A 46 3.08 17.37 0.77
N PRO A 47 2.82 18.69 0.66
CA PRO A 47 1.70 19.21 -0.10
C PRO A 47 1.63 18.70 -1.54
N ALA A 48 2.78 18.37 -2.14
CA ALA A 48 2.88 17.81 -3.49
C ALA A 48 2.33 16.38 -3.59
N PHE A 49 2.03 15.70 -2.49
CA PHE A 49 1.48 14.34 -2.52
C PHE A 49 0.17 14.27 -3.33
N SER A 50 -0.73 15.24 -3.18
CA SER A 50 -1.96 15.27 -3.96
C SER A 50 -1.70 15.44 -5.45
N ASP A 51 -0.70 16.25 -5.80
CA ASP A 51 -0.35 16.57 -7.18
C ASP A 51 0.31 15.36 -7.86
N VAL A 52 1.18 14.64 -7.15
CA VAL A 52 1.79 13.39 -7.61
C VAL A 52 0.73 12.31 -7.85
N VAL A 53 -0.21 12.14 -6.91
CA VAL A 53 -1.33 11.20 -7.10
C VAL A 53 -2.16 11.57 -8.32
N HIS A 54 -2.50 12.85 -8.48
CA HIS A 54 -3.27 13.30 -9.63
C HIS A 54 -2.52 13.09 -10.95
N SER A 55 -1.23 13.43 -10.97
CA SER A 55 -0.36 13.24 -12.14
C SER A 55 -0.29 11.77 -12.54
N ILE A 56 -0.03 10.86 -11.60
CA ILE A 56 0.02 9.42 -11.89
C ILE A 56 -1.33 8.90 -12.41
N ASN A 57 -2.44 9.29 -11.79
CA ASN A 57 -3.76 8.85 -12.21
C ASN A 57 -4.15 9.33 -13.62
N THR A 58 -3.60 10.46 -14.09
CA THR A 58 -3.97 11.07 -15.38
C THR A 58 -2.95 10.80 -16.49
N GLN A 59 -1.67 10.61 -16.14
CA GLN A 59 -0.57 10.51 -17.10
C GLN A 59 0.04 9.11 -17.17
N ASP A 60 -0.14 8.28 -16.13
CA ASP A 60 0.44 6.94 -16.06
C ASP A 60 -0.64 5.87 -15.81
N GLN A 61 -1.46 5.67 -16.84
CA GLN A 61 -2.57 4.72 -16.81
C GLN A 61 -2.09 3.28 -16.59
N GLU A 62 -0.92 2.91 -17.10
CA GLU A 62 -0.35 1.57 -16.91
C GLU A 62 -0.04 1.30 -15.44
N PHE A 63 0.66 2.22 -14.77
CA PHE A 63 0.94 2.12 -13.34
C PHE A 63 -0.35 2.08 -12.52
N TYR A 64 -1.31 2.95 -12.84
CA TYR A 64 -2.60 2.97 -12.16
C TYR A 64 -3.31 1.62 -12.23
N LEU A 65 -3.43 1.03 -13.42
CA LEU A 65 -4.12 -0.26 -13.62
C LEU A 65 -3.40 -1.42 -12.90
N LYS A 66 -2.06 -1.42 -12.90
CA LYS A 66 -1.26 -2.41 -12.16
C LYS A 66 -1.47 -2.27 -10.65
N ALA A 67 -1.33 -1.06 -10.11
CA ALA A 67 -1.55 -0.80 -8.70
C ALA A 67 -2.99 -1.12 -8.27
N PHE A 68 -3.98 -0.80 -9.10
CA PHE A 68 -5.37 -1.13 -8.82
C PHE A 68 -5.62 -2.65 -8.78
N SER A 69 -5.02 -3.40 -9.72
CA SER A 69 -5.11 -4.86 -9.73
C SER A 69 -4.44 -5.49 -8.52
N ASP A 70 -3.29 -4.95 -8.11
CA ASP A 70 -2.59 -5.39 -6.90
C ASP A 70 -3.42 -5.14 -5.63
N LEU A 71 -4.16 -4.02 -5.55
CA LEU A 71 -5.04 -3.74 -4.41
C LEU A 71 -6.11 -4.83 -4.23
N ASP A 72 -6.77 -5.23 -5.32
CA ASP A 72 -7.76 -6.32 -5.26
C ASP A 72 -7.13 -7.62 -4.77
N LEU A 73 -5.93 -7.94 -5.28
CA LEU A 73 -5.18 -9.11 -4.85
C LEU A 73 -4.79 -9.06 -3.36
N ILE A 74 -4.31 -7.90 -2.88
CA ILE A 74 -3.95 -7.68 -1.48
C ILE A 74 -5.17 -7.79 -0.58
N VAL A 75 -6.28 -7.14 -0.92
CA VAL A 75 -7.53 -7.18 -0.13
C VAL A 75 -8.04 -8.61 -0.01
N ARG A 76 -8.10 -9.36 -1.11
CA ARG A 76 -8.51 -10.77 -1.10
C ARG A 76 -7.62 -11.63 -0.21
N HIS A 77 -6.31 -11.40 -0.25
CA HIS A 77 -5.39 -12.13 0.62
C HIS A 77 -5.60 -11.78 2.09
N LEU A 78 -5.75 -10.49 2.43
CA LEU A 78 -6.00 -10.05 3.80
C LEU A 78 -7.30 -10.64 4.38
N GLN A 79 -8.34 -10.79 3.57
CA GLN A 79 -9.60 -11.42 3.96
C GLN A 79 -9.46 -12.91 4.33
N GLN A 80 -8.44 -13.59 3.82
CA GLN A 80 -8.18 -15.01 4.12
C GLN A 80 -7.38 -15.19 5.42
N ILE A 81 -6.80 -14.11 5.96
CA ILE A 81 -5.99 -14.19 7.18
C ILE A 81 -6.94 -14.23 8.39
N PRO A 82 -6.92 -15.31 9.19
CA PRO A 82 -7.76 -15.38 10.37
C PRO A 82 -7.37 -14.28 11.36
N ILE A 83 -8.38 -13.58 11.90
CA ILE A 83 -8.19 -12.68 13.02
C ILE A 83 -7.93 -13.54 14.26
N PRO A 84 -6.74 -13.44 14.90
CA PRO A 84 -6.48 -14.16 16.12
C PRO A 84 -7.49 -13.71 17.17
N GLU A 85 -8.22 -14.67 17.75
CA GLU A 85 -9.01 -14.43 18.94
C GLU A 85 -8.05 -14.01 20.07
N ILE A 86 -8.36 -12.88 20.71
CA ILE A 86 -7.55 -12.23 21.76
C ILE A 86 -7.89 -12.85 23.11
#